data_AF-A0A2A9LWC4-F1
#
_entry.id   AF-A0A2A9LWC4-F1
#
_cell.length_a   1.000
_cell.length_b   1.000
_cell.length_c   1.000
_cell.angle_alpha   90.00
_cell.angle_beta   90.00
_cell.angle_gamma   90.00
#
_symmetry.space_group_name_H-M   'P 1'
#
loop_
_entity.id
_entity.type
_entity.pdbx_description
1 polymer ?
#
loop_
_entity_poly.entity_id
_entity_poly.type
_entity_poly.pdbx_seq_one_letter_code
_entity_poly.pdbx_strand_id
1 'polypeptide(L)'
;MCFQQKEVLVSDLEHEIDRTRDCLSWPFENVGKPFAAYLDRVTAFDRLPDPIDSVTSAHMGQQRRALVESYPEPPQCCSDLEYRSHLLEACLNLTRGENAWKQGHPEEAWFFVSEAKNCLGRADGYYQVMADQNIKTSRAARGGHQKAQNAKDKEQQLYIQLLKDLAPFDGWKSESEAVEKISSIAIGILETFGIAAGDTYAKLSEMLGSDSNVRTAFEKKQKRAR
;
A
#
# COMPACT_ATOMS: atom_id res chain seq x y z
N MET A 1 -26.40 52.47 6.64
CA MET A 1 -25.36 51.61 7.23
C MET A 1 -24.44 51.19 6.11
N CYS A 2 -23.20 51.69 6.10
CA CYS A 2 -22.17 51.22 5.17
C CYS A 2 -21.60 49.92 5.75
N PHE A 3 -21.65 48.83 4.98
CA PHE A 3 -20.95 47.60 5.36
C PHE A 3 -19.45 47.90 5.42
N GLN A 4 -18.82 47.68 6.57
CA GLN A 4 -17.37 47.62 6.67
C GLN A 4 -16.92 46.50 5.71
N GLN A 5 -16.31 46.86 4.59
CA GLN A 5 -15.53 45.90 3.82
C GLN A 5 -14.43 45.40 4.76
N LYS A 6 -14.55 44.14 5.21
CA LYS A 6 -13.38 43.42 5.71
C LYS A 6 -12.35 43.49 4.59
N GLU A 7 -11.24 44.19 4.83
CA GLU A 7 -10.07 44.10 3.98
C GLU A 7 -9.73 42.62 3.84
N VAL A 8 -9.99 42.07 2.65
CA VAL A 8 -9.45 40.78 2.28
C VAL A 8 -7.97 41.04 2.09
N LEU A 9 -7.16 40.62 3.06
CA LEU A 9 -5.70 40.56 2.92
C LEU A 9 -5.40 39.63 1.75
N VAL A 10 -5.20 40.22 0.58
CA VAL A 10 -4.62 39.53 -0.57
C VAL A 10 -3.13 39.50 -0.28
N SER A 11 -2.60 38.31 0.02
CA SER A 11 -1.15 38.09 0.08
C SER A 11 -0.50 38.65 -1.18
N ASP A 12 0.67 39.27 -1.07
CA ASP A 12 1.42 39.62 -2.26
C ASP A 12 1.87 38.35 -3.02
N LEU A 13 2.14 38.54 -4.32
CA LEU A 13 2.45 37.44 -5.23
C LEU A 13 3.74 36.70 -4.84
N GLU A 14 4.74 37.43 -4.32
CA GLU A 14 6.00 36.85 -3.87
C GLU A 14 5.76 35.87 -2.71
N HIS A 15 4.94 36.29 -1.74
CA HIS A 15 4.53 35.44 -0.63
C HIS A 15 3.79 34.17 -1.10
N GLU A 16 2.90 34.27 -2.08
CA GLU A 16 2.19 33.10 -2.60
C GLU A 16 3.09 32.15 -3.42
N ILE A 17 4.08 32.69 -4.14
CA ILE A 17 5.13 31.89 -4.79
C ILE A 17 5.91 31.11 -3.74
N ASP A 18 6.39 31.77 -2.69
CA ASP A 18 7.19 31.13 -1.65
C ASP A 18 6.40 30.08 -0.88
N ARG A 19 5.14 30.37 -0.51
CA ARG A 19 4.27 29.36 0.13
C ARG A 19 4.04 28.14 -0.76
N THR A 20 3.84 28.35 -2.05
CA THR A 20 3.64 27.24 -3.00
C THR A 20 4.92 26.41 -3.13
N ARG A 21 6.08 27.09 -3.16
CA ARG A 21 7.40 26.45 -3.18
C ARG A 21 7.65 25.61 -1.93
N ASP A 22 7.36 26.14 -0.74
CA ASP A 22 7.54 25.44 0.53
C ASP A 22 6.67 24.16 0.60
N CYS A 23 5.42 24.24 0.14
CA CYS A 23 4.55 23.07 0.06
C CYS A 23 5.13 21.96 -0.85
N LEU A 24 5.76 22.34 -1.96
CA LEU A 24 6.37 21.41 -2.90
C LEU A 24 7.77 20.92 -2.46
N SER A 25 8.49 21.69 -1.64
CA SER A 25 9.83 21.33 -1.15
C SER A 25 9.77 20.35 0.03
N TRP A 26 8.72 20.40 0.83
CA TRP A 26 8.61 19.62 2.07
C TRP A 26 8.89 18.11 1.91
N PRO A 27 8.39 17.41 0.86
CA PRO A 27 8.73 15.99 0.64
C PRO A 27 10.21 15.74 0.39
N PHE A 28 10.93 16.69 -0.21
CA PHE A 28 12.35 16.58 -0.54
C PHE A 28 13.24 16.71 0.69
N GLU A 29 12.87 17.60 1.63
CA GLU A 29 13.55 17.78 2.92
C GLU A 29 13.56 16.47 3.72
N ASN A 30 12.44 15.76 3.73
CA ASN A 30 12.29 14.48 4.44
C ASN A 30 13.17 13.35 3.87
N VAL A 31 13.50 13.39 2.58
CA VAL A 31 14.35 12.37 1.93
C VAL A 31 15.78 12.83 1.70
N GLY A 32 16.15 14.01 2.21
CA GLY A 32 17.51 14.56 2.09
C GLY A 32 17.94 14.86 0.65
N LYS A 33 16.99 15.15 -0.25
CA LYS A 33 17.29 15.51 -1.65
C LYS A 33 17.06 17.02 -1.86
N PRO A 34 17.88 17.69 -2.67
CA PRO A 34 17.68 19.12 -2.95
C PRO A 34 16.51 19.33 -3.91
N PHE A 35 15.48 20.07 -3.45
CA PHE A 35 14.33 20.43 -4.29
C PHE A 35 14.72 21.30 -5.49
N ALA A 36 15.66 22.22 -5.31
CA ALA A 36 16.15 23.09 -6.40
C ALA A 36 16.67 22.29 -7.60
N ALA A 37 17.46 21.23 -7.38
CA ALA A 37 17.96 20.38 -8.46
C ALA A 37 16.84 19.58 -9.17
N TYR A 38 15.72 19.34 -8.49
CA TYR A 38 14.53 18.79 -9.13
C TYR A 38 13.86 19.86 -10.01
N LEU A 39 13.65 21.07 -9.50
CA LEU A 39 13.07 22.18 -10.27
C LEU A 39 13.91 22.57 -11.49
N ASP A 40 15.24 22.47 -11.43
CA ASP A 40 16.10 22.68 -12.60
C ASP A 40 15.77 21.71 -13.74
N ARG A 41 15.53 20.43 -13.41
CA ARG A 41 15.13 19.42 -14.40
C ARG A 41 13.72 19.65 -14.92
N VAL A 42 12.79 20.08 -14.06
CA VAL A 42 11.43 20.47 -14.47
C VAL A 42 11.47 21.66 -15.43
N THR A 43 12.28 22.68 -15.12
CA THR A 43 12.47 23.87 -15.96
C THR A 43 13.11 23.51 -17.30
N ALA A 44 14.09 22.61 -17.30
CA ALA A 44 14.72 22.13 -18.53
C ALA A 44 13.73 21.37 -19.42
N PHE A 45 12.86 20.56 -18.81
CA PHE A 45 11.79 19.85 -19.52
C PHE A 45 10.75 20.80 -20.11
N ASP A 46 10.33 21.83 -19.35
CA ASP A 46 9.31 22.80 -19.80
C ASP A 46 9.74 23.63 -21.02
N ARG A 47 11.06 23.76 -21.22
CA ARG A 47 11.65 24.50 -22.36
C ARG A 47 11.77 23.67 -23.63
N LEU A 48 11.47 22.38 -23.59
CA LEU A 48 11.55 21.54 -24.77
C LEU A 48 10.46 21.92 -25.77
N PRO A 49 10.76 21.94 -27.09
CA PRO A 49 9.77 22.27 -28.10
C PRO A 49 8.74 21.15 -28.23
N ASP A 50 7.51 21.50 -28.62
CA ASP A 50 6.45 20.52 -28.85
C ASP A 50 6.91 19.42 -29.84
N PRO A 51 6.56 18.16 -29.58
CA PRO A 51 7.03 17.05 -30.40
C PRO A 51 6.33 17.08 -31.76
N ILE A 52 7.12 17.04 -32.83
CA ILE A 52 6.64 17.06 -34.22
C ILE A 52 6.46 15.65 -34.80
N ASP A 53 6.97 14.62 -34.14
CA ASP A 53 6.87 13.23 -34.56
C ASP A 53 6.61 12.26 -33.39
N SER A 54 6.33 11.00 -33.71
CA SER A 54 6.01 9.99 -32.71
C SER A 54 7.21 9.60 -31.82
N VAL A 55 8.44 9.72 -32.33
CA VAL A 55 9.66 9.35 -31.60
C VAL A 55 9.96 10.40 -30.53
N THR A 56 9.92 11.67 -30.91
CA THR A 56 10.07 12.82 -30.01
C THR A 56 8.95 12.85 -28.97
N SER A 57 7.71 12.55 -29.37
CA SER A 57 6.58 12.42 -28.44
C SER A 57 6.79 11.31 -27.40
N ALA A 58 7.22 10.12 -27.83
CA ALA A 58 7.53 9.02 -26.93
C ALA A 58 8.69 9.36 -25.98
N HIS A 59 9.73 10.02 -26.49
CA HIS A 59 10.87 10.46 -25.69
C HIS A 59 10.46 11.47 -24.61
N MET A 60 9.63 12.47 -24.97
CA MET A 60 9.06 13.41 -24.01
C MET A 60 8.21 12.71 -22.96
N GLY A 61 7.37 11.75 -23.36
CA GLY A 61 6.59 10.93 -22.44
C GLY A 61 7.47 10.19 -21.42
N GLN A 62 8.60 9.65 -21.88
CA GLN A 62 9.58 8.98 -21.00
C GLN A 62 10.26 9.97 -20.03
N GLN A 63 10.65 11.16 -20.50
CA GLN A 63 11.23 12.18 -19.64
C GLN A 63 10.23 12.67 -18.58
N ARG A 64 8.98 12.93 -18.98
CA ARG A 64 7.91 13.31 -18.06
C ARG A 64 7.71 12.24 -17.00
N ARG A 65 7.64 10.97 -17.40
CA ARG A 65 7.53 9.84 -16.47
C ARG A 65 8.71 9.78 -15.50
N ALA A 66 9.93 9.97 -15.98
CA ALA A 66 11.12 10.00 -15.12
C ALA A 66 11.08 11.14 -14.10
N LEU A 67 10.53 12.31 -14.46
CA LEU A 67 10.31 13.40 -13.51
C LEU A 67 9.31 13.01 -12.43
N VAL A 68 8.14 12.46 -12.81
CA VAL A 68 7.12 11.94 -11.88
C VAL A 68 7.73 10.92 -10.91
N GLU A 69 8.44 9.93 -11.43
CA GLU A 69 9.05 8.86 -10.62
C GLU A 69 10.17 9.39 -9.71
N SER A 70 10.85 10.48 -10.10
CA SER A 70 11.90 11.09 -9.28
C SER A 70 11.40 12.03 -8.18
N TYR A 71 10.12 12.41 -8.21
CA TYR A 71 9.49 13.13 -7.10
C TYR A 71 9.39 12.19 -5.88
N PRO A 72 9.76 12.64 -4.66
CA PRO A 72 9.74 11.83 -3.46
C PRO A 72 8.40 11.13 -3.21
N GLU A 73 8.45 9.86 -2.84
CA GLU A 73 7.24 9.13 -2.46
C GLU A 73 6.71 9.63 -1.12
N PRO A 74 5.39 9.81 -0.98
CA PRO A 74 4.82 10.15 0.31
C PRO A 74 4.98 8.97 1.29
N PRO A 75 5.15 9.25 2.59
CA PRO A 75 5.47 8.23 3.60
C PRO A 75 4.34 7.22 3.88
N GLN A 76 3.14 7.38 3.31
CA GLN A 76 1.96 6.58 3.61
C GLN A 76 1.14 6.26 2.36
N CYS A 77 0.62 5.03 2.31
CA CYS A 77 -0.54 4.48 1.59
C CYS A 77 -0.86 4.91 0.15
N CYS A 78 -0.09 5.77 -0.49
CA CYS A 78 -0.36 6.33 -1.81
C CYS A 78 0.96 6.53 -2.56
N SER A 79 1.60 5.44 -2.97
CA SER A 79 2.79 5.47 -3.84
C SER A 79 2.43 5.71 -5.32
N ASP A 80 1.25 6.28 -5.59
CA ASP A 80 0.68 6.33 -6.92
C ASP A 80 1.43 7.34 -7.82
N LEU A 81 1.64 6.95 -9.07
CA LEU A 81 2.22 7.82 -10.09
C LEU A 81 1.27 8.96 -10.46
N GLU A 82 -0.04 8.77 -10.31
CA GLU A 82 -1.03 9.80 -10.58
C GLU A 82 -0.96 10.95 -9.56
N TYR A 83 -0.82 10.62 -8.27
CA TYR A 83 -0.53 11.60 -7.21
C TYR A 83 0.72 12.44 -7.54
N ARG A 84 1.83 11.77 -7.86
CA ARG A 84 3.09 12.45 -8.21
C ARG A 84 3.00 13.21 -9.54
N SER A 85 2.11 12.80 -10.44
CA SER A 85 1.85 13.54 -11.68
C SER A 85 1.21 14.89 -11.39
N HIS A 86 0.26 14.97 -10.44
CA HIS A 86 -0.28 16.27 -10.02
C HIS A 86 0.77 17.17 -9.38
N LEU A 87 1.70 16.61 -8.61
CA LEU A 87 2.82 17.38 -8.03
C LEU A 87 3.81 17.87 -9.08
N LEU A 88 4.08 17.08 -10.13
CA LEU A 88 4.86 17.54 -11.26
C LEU A 88 4.18 18.72 -11.97
N GLU A 89 2.88 18.64 -12.23
CA GLU A 89 2.13 19.76 -12.84
C GLU A 89 2.16 21.02 -11.96
N ALA A 90 2.08 20.86 -10.63
CA ALA A 90 2.25 21.97 -9.71
C ALA A 90 3.65 22.60 -9.81
N CYS A 91 4.70 21.78 -9.93
CA CYS A 91 6.08 22.26 -10.12
C CYS A 91 6.25 22.99 -11.45
N LEU A 92 5.69 22.47 -12.55
CA LEU A 92 5.74 23.13 -13.87
C LEU A 92 5.11 24.52 -13.79
N ASN A 93 3.90 24.63 -13.24
CA ASN A 93 3.22 25.90 -13.07
C ASN A 93 3.97 26.84 -12.12
N LEU A 94 4.55 26.34 -11.02
CA LEU A 94 5.39 27.17 -10.14
C LEU A 94 6.59 27.75 -10.91
N THR A 95 7.33 26.93 -11.68
CA THR A 95 8.49 27.42 -12.45
C THR A 95 8.11 28.46 -13.50
N ARG A 96 6.95 28.30 -14.15
CA ARG A 96 6.41 29.29 -15.10
C ARG A 96 6.01 30.59 -14.39
N GLY A 97 5.35 30.49 -13.24
CA GLY A 97 4.96 31.63 -12.43
C GLY A 97 6.16 32.43 -11.92
N GLU A 98 7.20 31.76 -11.44
CA GLU A 98 8.46 32.39 -11.03
C GLU A 98 9.16 33.09 -12.20
N ASN A 99 9.12 32.50 -13.39
CA ASN A 99 9.72 33.09 -14.58
C ASN A 99 8.94 34.33 -15.05
N ALA A 100 7.61 34.26 -15.11
CA ALA A 100 6.76 35.40 -15.42
C ALA A 100 6.96 36.56 -14.42
N TRP A 101 7.08 36.24 -13.12
CA TRP A 101 7.36 37.23 -12.08
C TRP A 101 8.71 37.93 -12.31
N LYS A 102 9.78 37.16 -12.58
CA LYS A 102 11.13 37.70 -12.88
C LYS A 102 11.15 38.57 -14.14
N GLN A 103 10.26 38.32 -15.10
CA GLN A 103 10.12 39.10 -16.33
C GLN A 103 9.23 40.35 -16.17
N GLY A 104 8.64 40.57 -15.00
CA GLY A 104 7.75 41.70 -14.74
C GLY A 104 6.34 41.51 -15.31
N HIS A 105 5.86 40.26 -15.38
CA HIS A 105 4.51 39.90 -15.82
C HIS A 105 3.67 39.38 -14.63
N PRO A 106 3.17 40.27 -13.75
CA PRO A 106 2.53 39.87 -12.49
C PRO A 106 1.20 39.13 -12.69
N GLU A 107 0.39 39.49 -13.67
CA GLU A 107 -0.89 38.83 -13.94
C GLU A 107 -0.69 37.39 -14.43
N GLU A 108 0.30 37.18 -15.29
CA GLU A 108 0.69 35.86 -15.78
C GLU A 108 1.28 35.02 -14.65
N ALA A 109 2.09 35.61 -13.78
CA ALA A 109 2.59 34.94 -12.59
C ALA A 109 1.46 34.52 -11.64
N TRP A 110 0.47 35.39 -11.39
CA TRP A 110 -0.72 35.04 -10.60
C TRP A 110 -1.52 33.88 -11.18
N PHE A 111 -1.69 33.86 -12.50
CA PHE A 111 -2.35 32.77 -13.20
C PHE A 111 -1.63 31.43 -12.94
N PHE A 112 -0.32 31.38 -13.17
CA PHE A 112 0.45 30.16 -12.98
C PHE A 112 0.53 29.71 -11.52
N VAL A 113 0.68 30.63 -10.56
CA VAL A 113 0.65 30.30 -9.12
C VAL A 113 -0.71 29.72 -8.73
N SER A 114 -1.80 30.27 -9.27
CA SER A 114 -3.15 29.74 -9.04
C SER A 114 -3.32 28.33 -9.60
N GLU A 115 -2.79 28.06 -10.79
CA GLU A 115 -2.78 26.72 -11.39
C GLU A 115 -1.91 25.74 -10.59
N ALA A 116 -0.75 26.17 -10.08
CA ALA A 116 0.09 25.35 -9.21
C ALA A 116 -0.67 24.91 -7.95
N LYS A 117 -1.41 25.84 -7.32
CA LYS A 117 -2.24 25.55 -6.14
C LYS A 117 -3.44 24.66 -6.46
N ASN A 118 -4.05 24.82 -7.64
CA ASN A 118 -5.09 23.91 -8.13
C ASN A 118 -4.54 22.48 -8.28
N CYS A 119 -3.35 22.31 -8.86
CA CYS A 119 -2.67 21.02 -8.96
C CYS A 119 -2.35 20.42 -7.60
N LEU A 120 -1.90 21.23 -6.62
CA LEU A 120 -1.73 20.79 -5.23
C LEU A 120 -3.04 20.28 -4.62
N GLY A 121 -4.13 21.03 -4.79
CA GLY A 121 -5.46 20.61 -4.31
C GLY A 121 -5.94 19.30 -4.94
N ARG A 122 -5.63 19.06 -6.22
CA ARG A 122 -5.90 17.77 -6.89
C ARG A 122 -5.07 16.64 -6.30
N ALA A 123 -3.77 16.88 -6.05
CA ALA A 123 -2.89 15.91 -5.43
C ALA A 123 -3.41 15.52 -4.02
N ASP A 124 -3.79 16.51 -3.21
CA ASP A 124 -4.34 16.28 -1.87
C ASP A 124 -5.65 15.50 -1.91
N GLY A 125 -6.58 15.90 -2.79
CA GLY A 125 -7.86 15.20 -2.95
C GLY A 125 -7.67 13.75 -3.40
N TYR A 126 -6.75 13.52 -4.35
CA TYR A 126 -6.41 12.18 -4.82
C TYR A 126 -5.79 11.33 -3.70
N TYR A 127 -4.84 11.90 -2.96
CA TYR A 127 -4.19 11.23 -1.84
C TYR A 127 -5.20 10.75 -0.80
N GLN A 128 -6.14 11.60 -0.39
CA GLN A 128 -7.16 11.24 0.61
C GLN A 128 -8.00 10.03 0.16
N VAL A 129 -8.48 10.05 -1.08
CA VAL A 129 -9.30 8.95 -1.62
C VAL A 129 -8.50 7.65 -1.70
N MET A 130 -7.29 7.70 -2.25
CA MET A 130 -6.47 6.52 -2.46
C MET A 130 -5.90 5.95 -1.16
N ALA A 131 -5.51 6.81 -0.21
CA ALA A 131 -5.07 6.38 1.11
C ALA A 131 -6.19 5.62 1.83
N ASP A 132 -7.42 6.14 1.82
CA ASP A 132 -8.58 5.49 2.41
C ASP A 132 -8.88 4.13 1.77
N GLN A 133 -8.83 4.04 0.44
CA GLN A 133 -9.03 2.79 -0.28
C GLN A 133 -7.93 1.77 0.06
N ASN A 134 -6.67 2.19 0.07
CA ASN A 134 -5.54 1.31 0.36
C ASN A 134 -5.54 0.83 1.81
N ILE A 135 -5.94 1.67 2.77
CA ILE A 135 -6.15 1.27 4.17
C ILE A 135 -7.28 0.22 4.26
N LYS A 136 -8.42 0.43 3.58
CA LYS A 136 -9.53 -0.54 3.56
C LYS A 136 -9.09 -1.88 2.98
N THR A 137 -8.38 -1.86 1.85
CA THR A 137 -7.85 -3.07 1.20
C THR A 137 -6.85 -3.79 2.09
N SER A 138 -5.93 -3.07 2.72
CA SER A 138 -4.97 -3.65 3.67
C SER A 138 -5.66 -4.32 4.86
N ARG A 139 -6.69 -3.68 5.43
CA ARG A 139 -7.51 -4.28 6.51
C ARG A 139 -8.24 -5.52 6.03
N ALA A 140 -8.83 -5.49 4.83
CA ALA A 140 -9.52 -6.64 4.25
C ALA A 140 -8.55 -7.82 4.03
N ALA A 141 -7.35 -7.56 3.50
CA ALA A 141 -6.32 -8.56 3.31
C ALA A 141 -5.86 -9.17 4.64
N ARG A 142 -5.61 -8.35 5.67
CA ARG A 142 -5.29 -8.82 7.01
C ARG A 142 -6.41 -9.66 7.62
N GLY A 143 -7.66 -9.26 7.45
CA GLY A 143 -8.82 -10.04 7.86
C GLY A 143 -8.91 -11.39 7.14
N GLY A 144 -8.62 -11.42 5.85
CA GLY A 144 -8.53 -12.64 5.04
C GLY A 144 -7.44 -13.59 5.53
N HIS A 145 -6.23 -13.07 5.77
CA HIS A 145 -5.13 -13.84 6.34
C HIS A 145 -5.46 -14.39 7.73
N GLN A 146 -6.03 -13.58 8.61
CA GLN A 146 -6.44 -14.02 9.94
C GLN A 146 -7.52 -15.11 9.86
N LYS A 147 -8.50 -14.97 8.96
CA LYS A 147 -9.54 -15.99 8.74
C LYS A 147 -8.94 -17.31 8.24
N ALA A 148 -7.98 -17.24 7.31
CA ALA A 148 -7.29 -18.42 6.82
C ALA A 148 -6.45 -19.09 7.91
N GLN A 149 -5.76 -18.32 8.75
CA GLN A 149 -5.02 -18.85 9.89
C GLN A 149 -5.95 -19.51 10.91
N ASN A 150 -7.04 -18.85 11.30
CA ASN A 150 -8.03 -19.41 12.22
C ASN A 150 -8.63 -20.73 11.70
N ALA A 151 -8.83 -20.86 10.38
CA ALA A 151 -9.31 -22.10 9.78
C ALA A 151 -8.27 -23.23 9.91
N LYS A 152 -6.99 -22.94 9.68
CA LYS A 152 -5.89 -23.90 9.90
C LYS A 152 -5.79 -24.30 11.37
N ASP A 153 -5.86 -23.34 12.29
CA ASP A 153 -5.79 -23.61 13.73
C ASP A 153 -6.97 -24.49 14.17
N LYS A 154 -8.18 -24.21 13.66
CA LYS A 154 -9.38 -25.02 13.94
C LYS A 154 -9.23 -26.45 13.41
N GLU A 155 -8.73 -26.62 12.19
CA GLU A 155 -8.46 -27.92 11.60
C GLU A 155 -7.43 -28.72 12.41
N GLN A 156 -6.32 -28.08 12.81
CA GLN A 156 -5.30 -28.68 13.65
C GLN A 156 -5.87 -29.13 15.01
N GLN A 157 -6.69 -28.30 15.66
CA GLN A 157 -7.32 -28.66 16.94
C GLN A 157 -8.24 -29.87 16.80
N LEU A 158 -8.97 -30.00 15.68
CA LEU A 158 -9.80 -31.17 15.42
C LEU A 158 -8.96 -32.43 15.27
N TYR A 159 -7.85 -32.39 14.53
CA TYR A 159 -6.93 -33.54 14.45
C TYR A 159 -6.34 -33.91 15.82
N ILE A 160 -5.93 -32.93 16.62
CA ILE A 160 -5.47 -33.15 18.00
C ILE A 160 -6.54 -33.83 18.84
N GLN A 161 -7.79 -33.41 18.70
CA GLN A 161 -8.91 -33.98 19.43
C GLN A 161 -9.19 -35.42 18.99
N LEU A 162 -9.23 -35.69 17.69
CA LEU A 162 -9.42 -37.04 17.14
C LEU A 162 -8.30 -38.00 17.58
N LEU A 163 -7.05 -37.53 17.58
CA LEU A 163 -5.90 -38.30 18.08
C LEU A 163 -6.05 -38.69 19.55
N LYS A 164 -6.68 -37.85 20.37
CA LYS A 164 -6.88 -38.11 21.81
C LYS A 164 -8.09 -38.99 22.07
N ASP A 165 -9.21 -38.67 21.43
CA ASP A 165 -10.52 -39.27 21.70
C ASP A 165 -10.61 -40.70 21.16
N LEU A 166 -9.91 -40.99 20.05
CA LEU A 166 -9.94 -42.31 19.39
C LEU A 166 -8.70 -43.16 19.67
N ALA A 167 -7.78 -42.65 20.49
CA ALA A 167 -6.63 -43.41 20.92
C ALA A 167 -7.07 -44.71 21.61
N PRO A 168 -6.56 -45.87 21.18
CA PRO A 168 -6.76 -47.15 21.86
C PRO A 168 -6.34 -47.07 23.34
N PHE A 169 -6.79 -48.04 24.15
CA PHE A 169 -6.47 -48.08 25.58
C PHE A 169 -4.95 -48.05 25.84
N ASP A 170 -4.20 -48.87 25.10
CA ASP A 170 -2.73 -48.95 25.17
C ASP A 170 -2.01 -47.83 24.36
N GLY A 171 -2.77 -46.90 23.76
CA GLY A 171 -2.26 -45.89 22.84
C GLY A 171 -2.14 -46.38 21.39
N TRP A 172 -1.63 -45.51 20.52
CA TRP A 172 -1.38 -45.81 19.12
C TRP A 172 -0.13 -46.68 18.97
N LYS A 173 -0.19 -47.74 18.15
CA LYS A 173 0.98 -48.62 17.94
C LYS A 173 1.97 -48.01 16.96
N SER A 174 1.48 -47.26 15.97
CA SER A 174 2.31 -46.54 15.00
C SER A 174 1.62 -45.28 14.50
N GLU A 175 2.41 -44.38 13.91
CA GLU A 175 1.89 -43.19 13.22
C GLU A 175 0.98 -43.58 12.05
N SER A 176 1.37 -44.60 11.28
CA SER A 176 0.58 -45.08 10.14
C SER A 176 -0.81 -45.59 10.56
N GLU A 177 -0.92 -46.30 11.69
CA GLU A 177 -2.21 -46.75 12.23
C GLU A 177 -3.09 -45.55 12.65
N ALA A 178 -2.49 -44.55 13.29
CA ALA A 178 -3.21 -43.35 13.71
C ALA A 178 -3.69 -42.53 12.50
N VAL A 179 -2.84 -42.36 11.49
CA VAL A 179 -3.18 -41.64 10.26
C VAL A 179 -4.31 -42.36 9.54
N GLU A 180 -4.18 -43.66 9.26
CA GLU A 180 -5.20 -44.43 8.52
C GLU A 180 -6.57 -44.35 9.21
N LYS A 181 -6.60 -44.56 10.53
CA LYS A 181 -7.84 -44.55 11.30
C LYS A 181 -8.48 -43.17 11.36
N ILE A 182 -7.69 -42.12 11.62
CA ILE A 182 -8.24 -40.76 11.77
C ILE A 182 -8.63 -40.19 10.41
N SER A 183 -7.82 -40.38 9.37
CA SER A 183 -8.12 -39.90 8.02
C SER A 183 -9.40 -40.51 7.44
N SER A 184 -9.73 -41.76 7.80
CA SER A 184 -10.96 -42.44 7.37
C SER A 184 -12.26 -41.77 7.87
N ILE A 185 -12.21 -41.00 8.96
CA ILE A 185 -13.37 -40.32 9.56
C ILE A 185 -13.23 -38.79 9.55
N ALA A 186 -12.02 -38.28 9.38
CA ALA A 186 -11.72 -36.86 9.48
C ALA A 186 -12.47 -36.07 8.41
N ILE A 187 -12.71 -36.64 7.23
CA ILE A 187 -13.46 -35.99 6.13
C ILE A 187 -14.84 -35.53 6.62
N GLY A 188 -15.65 -36.46 7.13
CA GLY A 188 -17.02 -36.13 7.58
C GLY A 188 -17.06 -35.18 8.78
N ILE A 189 -16.07 -35.27 9.67
CA ILE A 189 -15.97 -34.40 10.85
C ILE A 189 -15.57 -32.99 10.42
N LEU A 190 -14.53 -32.84 9.59
CA LEU A 190 -14.09 -31.55 9.07
C LEU A 190 -15.21 -30.82 8.31
N GLU A 191 -15.93 -31.55 7.46
CA GLU A 191 -17.08 -31.01 6.72
C GLU A 191 -18.20 -30.54 7.67
N THR A 192 -18.49 -31.31 8.72
CA THR A 192 -19.48 -30.93 9.76
C THR A 192 -19.10 -29.61 10.45
N PHE A 193 -17.80 -29.33 10.59
CA PHE A 193 -17.30 -28.07 11.16
C PHE A 193 -17.04 -26.96 10.13
N GLY A 194 -17.48 -27.16 8.88
CA GLY A 194 -17.36 -26.19 7.78
C GLY A 194 -15.94 -26.02 7.25
N ILE A 195 -15.09 -27.05 7.41
CA ILE A 195 -13.71 -27.06 6.92
C ILE A 195 -13.67 -27.92 5.66
N ALA A 196 -13.11 -27.39 4.58
CA ALA A 196 -12.94 -28.14 3.34
C ALA A 196 -11.99 -29.33 3.58
N ALA A 197 -12.52 -30.55 3.46
CA ALA A 197 -11.73 -31.76 3.58
C ALA A 197 -10.90 -31.96 2.31
N GLY A 198 -9.58 -31.75 2.41
CA GLY A 198 -8.61 -32.13 1.39
C GLY A 198 -8.13 -33.58 1.59
N ASP A 199 -6.91 -33.88 1.15
CA ASP A 199 -6.25 -35.14 1.48
C ASP A 199 -5.93 -35.22 2.98
N THR A 200 -6.86 -35.78 3.75
CA THR A 200 -6.76 -35.90 5.20
C THR A 200 -5.63 -36.82 5.64
N TYR A 201 -5.14 -37.72 4.76
CA TYR A 201 -4.04 -38.63 5.04
C TYR A 201 -2.70 -37.89 4.95
N ALA A 202 -2.46 -37.23 3.82
CA ALA A 202 -1.24 -36.44 3.61
C ALA A 202 -1.12 -35.34 4.68
N LYS A 203 -2.24 -34.69 5.00
CA LYS A 203 -2.26 -33.55 5.92
C LYS A 203 -1.98 -33.93 7.37
N LEU A 204 -2.56 -35.03 7.87
CA LEU A 204 -2.25 -35.53 9.20
C LEU A 204 -0.81 -36.08 9.28
N SER A 205 -0.33 -36.74 8.23
CA SER A 205 1.06 -37.22 8.15
C SER A 205 2.07 -36.07 8.23
N GLU A 206 1.81 -34.99 7.48
CA GLU A 206 2.62 -33.77 7.51
C GLU A 206 2.61 -33.12 8.91
N MET A 207 1.43 -32.99 9.53
CA MET A 207 1.29 -32.40 10.86
C MET A 207 2.01 -33.21 11.94
N LEU A 208 2.00 -34.55 11.88
CA LEU A 208 2.73 -35.40 12.82
C LEU A 208 4.25 -35.23 12.74
N GLY A 209 4.77 -34.82 11.57
CA GLY A 209 6.20 -34.56 11.36
C GLY A 209 6.62 -33.12 11.66
N SER A 210 5.71 -32.16 11.61
CA SER A 210 6.04 -30.73 11.67
C SER A 210 5.44 -29.96 12.87
N ASP A 211 4.36 -30.46 13.47
CA ASP A 211 3.65 -29.78 14.55
C ASP A 211 3.81 -30.48 15.91
N SER A 212 4.44 -29.77 16.86
CA SER A 212 4.74 -30.32 18.19
C SER A 212 3.50 -30.63 19.02
N ASN A 213 2.38 -29.93 18.80
CA ASN A 213 1.14 -30.14 19.55
C ASN A 213 0.41 -31.38 19.05
N VAL A 214 0.35 -31.57 17.73
CA VAL A 214 -0.18 -32.78 17.09
C VAL A 214 0.67 -33.99 17.48
N ARG A 215 2.00 -33.85 17.43
CA ARG A 215 2.93 -34.89 17.91
C ARG A 215 2.68 -35.26 19.38
N THR A 216 2.56 -34.26 20.24
CA THR A 216 2.29 -34.49 21.66
C THR A 216 0.95 -35.21 21.86
N ALA A 217 -0.08 -34.87 21.08
CA ALA A 217 -1.39 -35.52 21.15
C ALA A 217 -1.32 -37.02 20.81
N PHE A 218 -0.51 -37.38 19.81
CA PHE A 218 -0.20 -38.77 19.45
C PHE A 218 0.53 -39.50 20.60
N GLU A 219 1.54 -38.88 21.21
CA GLU A 219 2.41 -39.52 22.22
C GLU A 219 1.82 -39.58 23.65
N LYS A 220 0.88 -38.69 24.00
CA LYS A 220 0.46 -38.44 25.40
C LYS A 220 -0.16 -39.65 26.12
N LYS A 221 -0.70 -40.64 25.38
CA LYS A 221 -1.17 -41.91 25.99
C LYS A 221 -0.11 -43.02 26.02
N GLN A 222 0.90 -42.99 25.16
CA GLN A 222 1.99 -43.99 25.19
C GLN A 222 2.80 -43.92 26.49
N LYS A 223 2.87 -42.74 27.14
CA LYS A 223 3.55 -42.53 28.43
C LYS A 223 2.75 -42.97 29.67
N ARG A 224 1.45 -43.29 29.54
CA ARG A 224 0.62 -43.75 30.68
C ARG A 224 0.70 -45.26 30.93
N ALA A 225 1.34 -46.01 30.04
CA ALA A 225 1.50 -47.47 30.13
C ALA A 225 2.89 -47.90 30.66
N ARG A 226 3.56 -47.05 31.47
CA ARG A 226 4.78 -47.39 32.20
C ARG A 226 4.55 -47.28 33.70
#